data_AF-A0A8B7URL4-F1
#
_entry.id   AF-A0A8B7URL4-F1
#
_cell.length_a   1.000
_cell.length_b   1.000
_cell.length_c   1.000
_cell.angle_alpha   90.00
_cell.angle_beta   90.00
_cell.angle_gamma   90.00
#
_symmetry.space_group_name_H-M   'P 1'
#
loop_
_entity.id
_entity.type
_entity.pdbx_description
1 polymer ?
#
loop_
_entity_poly.entity_id
_entity_poly.type
_entity_poly.pdbx_seq_one_letter_code
_entity_poly.pdbx_strand_id
1 'polypeptide(L)'
;MFAKAFRVKSNTAIKGSDRRKLRADVTAAFPTLGTDQVSELIPGKEDLNIVKLYAHKGDAVTVYMSGGNPILFELEKNLYPTVYTLWSYPDLLPTFTTWPLVLEKLVGGADLMLPGLVVPPAGLPQVQKGDLCAIALVGNRAPMAIGVATMSTVEMLTSGLKGRGFSVLHTFQDHLWRSGDKSSPPSIVPLVPDPADLNEEKVDPALQGDLRALTLEGEEMENGEVHQAHGEKSPPEASEDTSVRTLSQDSKDSKPLQEQMDELLQQCFLHALKCRVKKADLPLLTSTLLGSHMFSCCPEGQQLDIKKSSYKKLSKFLQHMQQEQIIQVKELSKGVESIVSVDWKHPRKGSTLEGREVRTIIIDYAKKNDLVDANNKKCLEKLQPAYQMTFPGKDPVVKKGKIYPIDITLAQRAYNKKVTVVRNLETYGLDPSSVAAILQQRCQASTTVTPAPGAKDSLQVQIQGNQVHHLSQLLLEEYRLPRKHIQGLENAPKPGKKK
;
A
#
# COMPACT_ATOMS: atom_id res chain seq x y z
N MET A 1 2.87 -21.71 11.05
CA MET A 1 4.08 -21.99 11.88
C MET A 1 4.87 -20.74 12.24
N PHE A 2 5.44 -19.99 11.28
CA PHE A 2 6.39 -18.89 11.55
C PHE A 2 5.74 -17.51 11.85
N ALA A 3 4.52 -17.49 12.38
CA ALA A 3 3.77 -16.26 12.70
C ALA A 3 4.36 -15.46 13.90
N LYS A 4 5.30 -16.06 14.65
CA LYS A 4 6.05 -15.42 15.73
C LYS A 4 7.54 -15.53 15.48
N ALA A 5 8.31 -14.61 16.06
CA ALA A 5 9.78 -14.64 16.01
C ALA A 5 10.32 -15.98 16.52
N PHE A 6 11.20 -16.59 15.73
CA PHE A 6 11.91 -17.82 16.05
C PHE A 6 13.38 -17.53 16.39
N ARG A 7 14.04 -18.47 17.08
CA ARG A 7 15.46 -18.34 17.43
C ARG A 7 16.32 -19.17 16.47
N VAL A 8 17.32 -18.56 15.86
CA VAL A 8 18.37 -19.28 15.12
C VAL A 8 19.28 -19.99 16.13
N LYS A 9 19.44 -21.32 15.97
CA LYS A 9 20.37 -22.14 16.76
C LYS A 9 21.75 -22.17 16.13
N SER A 10 21.82 -22.38 14.82
CA SER A 10 23.06 -22.50 14.06
C SER A 10 22.81 -22.20 12.58
N ASN A 11 23.79 -21.59 11.92
CA ASN A 11 23.86 -21.47 10.46
C ASN A 11 25.15 -22.17 9.99
N THR A 12 25.04 -23.11 9.06
CA THR A 12 26.16 -23.95 8.59
C THR A 12 26.05 -24.21 7.09
N ALA A 13 27.13 -23.95 6.34
CA ALA A 13 27.20 -24.28 4.91
C ALA A 13 27.00 -25.79 4.67
N ILE A 14 26.24 -26.12 3.62
CA ILE A 14 25.93 -27.52 3.28
C ILE A 14 27.14 -28.24 2.68
N LYS A 15 27.41 -29.47 3.13
CA LYS A 15 28.46 -30.32 2.54
C LYS A 15 27.99 -30.91 1.21
N GLY A 16 28.93 -31.30 0.35
CA GLY A 16 28.63 -31.91 -0.95
C GLY A 16 27.83 -33.22 -0.86
N SER A 17 28.03 -34.02 0.20
CA SER A 17 27.22 -35.20 0.53
C SER A 17 25.75 -34.82 0.77
N ASP A 18 25.56 -33.83 1.63
CA ASP A 18 24.25 -33.45 2.15
C ASP A 18 23.45 -32.70 1.05
N ARG A 19 24.15 -31.95 0.18
CA ARG A 19 23.57 -31.33 -1.02
C ARG A 19 23.08 -32.38 -2.02
N ARG A 20 23.82 -33.47 -2.23
CA ARG A 20 23.38 -34.60 -3.07
C ARG A 20 22.18 -35.31 -2.47
N LYS A 21 22.17 -35.54 -1.15
CA LYS A 21 21.02 -36.11 -0.44
C LYS A 21 19.78 -35.22 -0.57
N LEU A 22 19.91 -33.92 -0.31
CA LEU A 22 18.81 -32.96 -0.42
C LEU A 22 18.18 -32.94 -1.82
N ARG A 23 18.99 -33.01 -2.89
CA ARG A 23 18.46 -33.13 -4.26
C ARG A 23 17.64 -34.42 -4.44
N ALA A 24 18.14 -35.56 -3.96
CA ALA A 24 17.41 -36.83 -4.03
C ALA A 24 16.10 -36.79 -3.22
N ASP A 25 16.14 -36.24 -2.00
CA ASP A 25 14.98 -36.05 -1.13
C ASP A 25 13.93 -35.11 -1.78
N VAL A 26 14.37 -34.04 -2.46
CA VAL A 26 13.49 -33.12 -3.21
C VAL A 26 12.87 -33.79 -4.43
N THR A 27 13.63 -34.54 -5.23
CA THR A 27 13.09 -35.29 -6.38
C THR A 27 12.12 -36.39 -5.93
N ALA A 28 12.34 -37.00 -4.76
CA ALA A 28 11.41 -37.98 -4.19
C ALA A 28 10.12 -37.34 -3.64
N ALA A 29 10.21 -36.17 -3.01
CA ALA A 29 9.05 -35.45 -2.47
C ALA A 29 8.23 -34.73 -3.56
N PHE A 30 8.88 -34.28 -4.63
CA PHE A 30 8.31 -33.44 -5.67
C PHE A 30 8.64 -33.98 -7.07
N PRO A 31 7.97 -35.06 -7.53
CA PRO A 31 8.23 -35.68 -8.82
C PRO A 31 7.85 -34.80 -10.02
N THR A 32 7.14 -33.69 -9.79
CA THR A 32 6.82 -32.67 -10.80
C THR A 32 8.00 -31.76 -11.15
N LEU A 33 9.05 -31.68 -10.30
CA LEU A 33 10.26 -30.92 -10.61
C LEU A 33 11.19 -31.70 -11.53
N GLY A 34 11.50 -31.12 -12.70
CA GLY A 34 12.52 -31.65 -13.58
C GLY A 34 13.92 -31.59 -12.96
N THR A 35 14.83 -32.47 -13.38
CA THR A 35 16.25 -32.49 -12.91
C THR A 35 16.96 -31.15 -13.10
N ASP A 36 16.56 -30.40 -14.13
CA ASP A 36 17.10 -29.09 -14.47
C ASP A 36 16.61 -28.03 -13.48
N GLN A 37 15.32 -28.06 -13.14
CA GLN A 37 14.71 -27.19 -12.12
C GLN A 37 15.28 -27.47 -10.72
N VAL A 38 15.53 -28.74 -10.37
CA VAL A 38 16.24 -29.10 -9.11
C VAL A 38 17.69 -28.59 -9.13
N SER A 39 18.32 -28.52 -10.30
CA SER A 39 19.68 -27.99 -10.46
C SER A 39 19.75 -26.46 -10.43
N GLU A 40 18.67 -25.78 -10.83
CA GLU A 40 18.46 -24.34 -10.68
C GLU A 40 18.12 -23.97 -9.23
N LEU A 41 17.20 -24.72 -8.59
CA LEU A 41 16.79 -24.51 -7.20
C LEU A 41 17.90 -24.83 -6.19
N ILE A 42 18.73 -25.84 -6.48
CA ILE A 42 19.87 -26.25 -5.64
C ILE A 42 21.14 -26.22 -6.49
N PRO A 43 21.72 -25.04 -6.79
CA PRO A 43 22.89 -24.91 -7.65
C PRO A 43 24.09 -25.74 -7.21
N GLY A 44 24.88 -26.18 -8.19
CA GLY A 44 26.13 -26.92 -7.91
C GLY A 44 27.28 -26.02 -7.43
N LYS A 45 27.24 -24.72 -7.75
CA LYS A 45 28.33 -23.76 -7.53
C LYS A 45 28.04 -22.70 -6.46
N GLU A 46 26.78 -22.51 -6.05
CA GLU A 46 26.42 -21.49 -5.05
C GLU A 46 26.59 -21.98 -3.61
N ASP A 47 26.67 -21.01 -2.69
CA ASP A 47 26.70 -21.23 -1.26
C ASP A 47 25.29 -21.49 -0.72
N LEU A 48 25.01 -22.76 -0.45
CA LEU A 48 23.81 -23.18 0.25
C LEU A 48 24.09 -23.32 1.74
N ASN A 49 23.17 -22.78 2.55
CA ASN A 49 23.28 -22.76 4.00
C ASN A 49 22.12 -23.52 4.66
N ILE A 50 22.45 -24.34 5.65
CA ILE A 50 21.50 -25.01 6.53
C ILE A 50 21.37 -24.17 7.81
N VAL A 51 20.19 -23.60 8.03
CA VAL A 51 19.85 -22.80 9.20
C VAL A 51 18.94 -23.62 10.10
N LYS A 52 19.42 -24.00 11.28
CA LYS A 52 18.60 -24.72 12.28
C LYS A 52 17.93 -23.71 13.19
N LEU A 53 16.60 -23.77 13.26
CA LEU A 53 15.74 -22.87 13.99
C LEU A 53 15.03 -23.61 15.13
N TYR A 54 14.70 -22.87 16.18
CA TYR A 54 13.65 -23.26 17.12
C TYR A 54 12.45 -22.32 16.95
N ALA A 55 11.32 -22.90 16.56
CA ALA A 55 10.05 -22.19 16.54
C ALA A 55 9.62 -21.79 17.96
N HIS A 56 8.69 -20.85 18.09
CA HIS A 56 8.19 -20.39 19.40
C HIS A 56 7.59 -21.54 20.25
N LYS A 57 7.11 -22.63 19.63
CA LYS A 57 6.58 -23.80 20.35
C LYS A 57 7.68 -24.76 20.85
N GLY A 58 8.94 -24.54 20.49
CA GLY A 58 10.07 -25.44 20.78
C GLY A 58 10.44 -26.36 19.60
N ASP A 59 9.60 -26.42 18.56
CA ASP A 59 9.80 -27.26 17.38
C ASP A 59 11.15 -26.96 16.69
N ALA A 60 11.94 -28.00 16.45
CA ALA A 60 13.20 -27.89 15.72
C ALA A 60 12.93 -27.94 14.21
N VAL A 61 13.30 -26.88 13.50
CA VAL A 61 13.10 -26.75 12.05
C VAL A 61 14.45 -26.57 11.36
N THR A 62 14.65 -27.24 10.23
CA THR A 62 15.83 -27.02 9.39
C THR A 62 15.42 -26.23 8.16
N VAL A 63 16.00 -25.07 7.92
CA VAL A 63 15.73 -24.25 6.71
C VAL A 63 16.94 -24.28 5.79
N TYR A 64 16.70 -24.50 4.50
CA TYR A 64 17.70 -24.46 3.45
C TYR A 64 17.65 -23.10 2.74
N MET A 65 18.77 -22.39 2.73
CA MET A 65 18.93 -21.09 2.08
C MET A 65 19.86 -21.21 0.87
N SER A 66 19.55 -20.56 -0.26
CA SER A 66 20.55 -20.22 -1.31
C SER A 66 20.45 -18.74 -1.64
N GLY A 67 21.59 -18.12 -1.96
CA GLY A 67 21.63 -16.70 -2.37
C GLY A 67 21.09 -15.70 -1.32
N GLY A 68 20.86 -16.12 -0.07
CA GLY A 68 20.20 -15.31 0.96
C GLY A 68 18.70 -15.60 1.16
N ASN A 69 18.05 -16.30 0.24
CA ASN A 69 16.61 -16.61 0.31
C ASN A 69 16.34 -18.02 0.88
N PRO A 70 15.29 -18.19 1.72
CA PRO A 70 14.86 -19.51 2.18
C PRO A 70 14.11 -20.23 1.05
N ILE A 71 14.52 -21.46 0.74
CA ILE A 71 14.00 -22.28 -0.36
C ILE A 71 13.05 -23.36 0.15
N LEU A 72 13.55 -24.16 1.08
CA LEU A 72 12.85 -25.32 1.65
C LEU A 72 13.00 -25.28 3.16
N PHE A 73 12.02 -25.82 3.87
CA PHE A 73 12.15 -26.13 5.29
C PHE A 73 11.75 -27.58 5.56
N GLU A 74 12.50 -28.22 6.46
CA GLU A 74 12.26 -29.58 6.94
C GLU A 74 11.62 -29.50 8.33
N LEU A 75 10.50 -30.19 8.50
CA LEU A 75 9.85 -30.42 9.79
C LEU A 75 9.52 -31.92 9.89
N GLU A 76 9.96 -32.57 10.97
CA GLU A 76 9.70 -34.00 11.23
C GLU A 76 10.13 -34.94 10.08
N LYS A 77 11.20 -34.59 9.36
CA LYS A 77 11.74 -35.25 8.13
C LYS A 77 10.95 -35.04 6.84
N ASN A 78 9.86 -34.28 6.87
CA ASN A 78 9.13 -33.89 5.67
C ASN A 78 9.66 -32.56 5.13
N LEU A 79 9.84 -32.46 3.82
CA LEU A 79 10.28 -31.24 3.13
C LEU A 79 9.08 -30.42 2.66
N TYR A 80 9.16 -29.12 2.89
CA TYR A 80 8.15 -28.14 2.52
C TYR A 80 8.83 -27.00 1.73
N PRO A 81 8.35 -26.60 0.55
CA PRO A 81 8.86 -25.43 -0.14
C PRO A 81 8.50 -24.16 0.65
N THR A 82 9.18 -23.06 0.35
CA THR A 82 8.79 -21.74 0.83
C THR A 82 7.88 -21.03 -0.17
N VAL A 83 7.27 -19.93 0.27
CA VAL A 83 6.50 -19.05 -0.60
C VAL A 83 7.36 -18.52 -1.76
N TYR A 84 8.66 -18.26 -1.53
CA TYR A 84 9.59 -17.88 -2.60
C TYR A 84 9.77 -18.97 -3.66
N THR A 85 9.97 -20.22 -3.26
CA THR A 85 10.10 -21.34 -4.21
C THR A 85 8.83 -21.57 -5.02
N LEU A 86 7.66 -21.41 -4.39
CA LEU A 86 6.37 -21.50 -5.08
C LEU A 86 6.07 -20.30 -6.01
N TRP A 87 6.74 -19.16 -5.85
CA TRP A 87 6.65 -18.05 -6.81
C TRP A 87 7.43 -18.34 -8.09
N SER A 88 8.55 -19.06 -8.00
CA SER A 88 9.29 -19.55 -9.17
C SER A 88 8.61 -20.75 -9.83
N TYR A 89 8.08 -21.68 -9.02
CA TYR A 89 7.46 -22.93 -9.49
C TYR A 89 6.06 -23.12 -8.88
N PRO A 90 5.03 -22.39 -9.38
CA PRO A 90 3.68 -22.44 -8.82
C PRO A 90 2.98 -23.78 -9.06
N ASP A 91 3.35 -24.50 -10.12
CA ASP A 91 2.79 -25.81 -10.49
C ASP A 91 3.31 -26.97 -9.61
N LEU A 92 4.14 -26.67 -8.61
CA LEU A 92 4.69 -27.65 -7.68
C LEU A 92 3.64 -28.29 -6.77
N LEU A 93 2.59 -27.56 -6.40
CA LEU A 93 1.56 -27.98 -5.45
C LEU A 93 0.14 -27.68 -5.94
N PRO A 94 -0.86 -28.51 -5.57
CA PRO A 94 -2.27 -28.17 -5.72
C PRO A 94 -2.57 -26.80 -5.09
N THR A 95 -3.15 -25.89 -5.87
CA THR A 95 -3.39 -24.51 -5.46
C THR A 95 -4.88 -24.26 -5.17
N PHE A 96 -5.16 -23.70 -4.00
CA PHE A 96 -6.49 -23.36 -3.52
C PHE A 96 -6.66 -21.84 -3.42
N THR A 97 -7.78 -21.30 -3.91
CA THR A 97 -8.04 -19.85 -3.96
C THR A 97 -8.83 -19.39 -2.72
N THR A 98 -8.41 -18.30 -2.07
CA THR A 98 -9.13 -17.69 -0.93
C THR A 98 -9.34 -16.19 -1.13
N TRP A 99 -10.28 -15.61 -0.37
CA TRP A 99 -10.57 -14.18 -0.40
C TRP A 99 -9.45 -13.35 0.26
N PRO A 100 -9.15 -12.13 -0.23
CA PRO A 100 -8.13 -11.25 0.37
C PRO A 100 -8.32 -10.97 1.87
N LEU A 101 -9.57 -10.88 2.36
CA LEU A 101 -9.87 -10.67 3.79
C LEU A 101 -9.36 -11.82 4.68
N VAL A 102 -9.22 -13.02 4.13
CA VAL A 102 -8.72 -14.20 4.85
C VAL A 102 -7.20 -14.11 5.02
N LEU A 103 -6.46 -13.48 4.08
CA LEU A 103 -5.00 -13.35 4.15
C LEU A 103 -4.55 -12.71 5.45
N GLU A 104 -5.18 -11.62 5.90
CA GLU A 104 -4.84 -10.98 7.18
C GLU A 104 -4.86 -11.96 8.37
N LYS A 105 -5.77 -12.92 8.34
CA LYS A 105 -5.93 -13.92 9.39
C LYS A 105 -4.89 -15.03 9.25
N LEU A 106 -4.56 -15.44 8.02
CA LEU A 106 -3.48 -16.40 7.75
C LEU A 106 -2.11 -15.84 8.15
N VAL A 107 -1.83 -14.56 7.87
CA VAL A 107 -0.61 -13.85 8.32
C VAL A 107 -0.53 -13.79 9.85
N GLY A 108 -1.68 -13.68 10.53
CA GLY A 108 -1.79 -13.82 11.98
C GLY A 108 -1.51 -15.23 12.52
N GLY A 109 -1.32 -16.23 11.65
CA GLY A 109 -1.06 -17.63 12.00
C GLY A 109 -2.32 -18.47 12.23
N ALA A 110 -3.47 -18.06 11.69
CA ALA A 110 -4.69 -18.87 11.69
C ALA A 110 -4.67 -19.98 10.61
N ASP A 111 -5.40 -21.07 10.88
CA ASP A 111 -5.69 -22.12 9.89
C ASP A 111 -6.71 -21.59 8.85
N LEU A 112 -6.68 -22.13 7.63
CA LEU A 112 -7.67 -21.80 6.60
C LEU A 112 -8.96 -22.60 6.85
N MET A 113 -10.02 -21.86 7.21
CA MET A 113 -11.37 -22.39 7.36
C MET A 113 -12.03 -22.57 5.98
N LEU A 114 -12.77 -23.67 5.79
CA LEU A 114 -13.43 -23.98 4.52
C LEU A 114 -14.40 -22.91 3.98
N PRO A 115 -15.15 -22.13 4.81
CA PRO A 115 -15.98 -21.04 4.30
C PRO A 115 -15.19 -19.87 3.67
N GLY A 116 -13.87 -19.80 3.92
CA GLY A 116 -12.99 -18.79 3.30
C GLY A 116 -12.48 -19.19 1.91
N LEU A 117 -12.75 -20.42 1.48
CA LEU A 117 -12.31 -20.97 0.21
C LEU A 117 -13.23 -20.53 -0.93
N VAL A 118 -12.64 -20.07 -2.03
CA VAL A 118 -13.35 -19.80 -3.28
C VAL A 118 -13.31 -21.09 -4.12
N VAL A 119 -14.49 -21.60 -4.48
CA VAL A 119 -14.61 -22.74 -5.38
C VAL A 119 -14.64 -22.22 -6.82
N PRO A 120 -13.64 -22.51 -7.67
CA PRO A 120 -13.68 -22.13 -9.08
C PRO A 120 -14.80 -22.89 -9.81
N PRO A 121 -15.30 -22.37 -10.96
CA PRO A 121 -16.28 -23.10 -11.79
C PRO A 121 -15.81 -24.50 -12.24
N ALA A 122 -14.50 -24.70 -12.35
CA ALA A 122 -13.87 -26.00 -12.65
C ALA A 122 -13.82 -26.98 -11.46
N GLY A 123 -14.29 -26.58 -10.27
CA GLY A 123 -14.19 -27.34 -9.03
C GLY A 123 -12.88 -27.12 -8.28
N LEU A 124 -12.77 -27.79 -7.11
CA LEU A 124 -11.56 -27.79 -6.29
C LEU A 124 -10.58 -28.86 -6.76
N PRO A 125 -9.26 -28.63 -6.69
CA PRO A 125 -8.28 -29.67 -7.00
C PRO A 125 -8.40 -30.84 -6.02
N GLN A 126 -8.20 -32.05 -6.53
CA GLN A 126 -8.34 -33.29 -5.75
C GLN A 126 -7.10 -33.54 -4.90
N VAL A 127 -7.25 -33.48 -3.57
CA VAL A 127 -6.20 -33.76 -2.58
C VAL A 127 -6.72 -34.68 -1.48
N GLN A 128 -5.81 -35.45 -0.90
CA GLN A 128 -6.04 -36.28 0.27
C GLN A 128 -5.70 -35.52 1.56
N LYS A 129 -6.21 -36.06 2.67
CA LYS A 129 -5.85 -35.57 4.01
C LYS A 129 -4.38 -35.86 4.30
N GLY A 130 -3.61 -34.82 4.61
CA GLY A 130 -2.15 -34.87 4.79
C GLY A 130 -1.37 -34.33 3.60
N ASP A 131 -2.00 -34.13 2.44
CA ASP A 131 -1.33 -33.57 1.27
C ASP A 131 -0.94 -32.11 1.48
N LEU A 132 0.15 -31.71 0.82
CA LEU A 132 0.66 -30.34 0.86
C LEU A 132 0.02 -29.51 -0.26
N CYS A 133 -0.42 -28.30 0.08
CA CYS A 133 -1.10 -27.41 -0.86
C CYS A 133 -0.61 -25.96 -0.77
N ALA A 134 -0.69 -25.27 -1.90
CA ALA A 134 -0.53 -23.83 -2.02
C ALA A 134 -1.88 -23.13 -1.81
N ILE A 135 -1.87 -21.96 -1.17
CA ILE A 135 -3.04 -21.10 -0.99
C ILE A 135 -2.76 -19.78 -1.69
N ALA A 136 -3.54 -19.46 -2.73
CA ALA A 136 -3.46 -18.23 -3.54
C ALA A 136 -4.69 -17.33 -3.32
N LEU A 137 -4.70 -16.15 -3.93
CA LEU A 137 -5.81 -15.19 -3.81
C LEU A 137 -6.63 -15.09 -5.10
N VAL A 138 -7.89 -14.69 -4.97
CA VAL A 138 -8.67 -14.17 -6.11
C VAL A 138 -7.88 -13.04 -6.77
N GLY A 139 -7.76 -13.05 -8.10
CA GLY A 139 -6.99 -12.09 -8.88
C GLY A 139 -5.47 -12.28 -8.93
N ASN A 140 -4.85 -13.19 -8.15
CA ASN A 140 -3.41 -13.51 -8.30
C ASN A 140 -3.09 -14.98 -7.98
N ARG A 141 -2.56 -15.71 -8.97
CA ARG A 141 -2.17 -17.12 -8.83
C ARG A 141 -0.96 -17.33 -7.91
N ALA A 142 -0.18 -16.28 -7.61
CA ALA A 142 0.99 -16.41 -6.73
C ALA A 142 0.61 -16.94 -5.33
N PRO A 143 1.19 -18.07 -4.87
CA PRO A 143 0.89 -18.61 -3.55
C PRO A 143 1.25 -17.65 -2.42
N MET A 144 0.26 -17.33 -1.58
CA MET A 144 0.41 -16.48 -0.39
C MET A 144 0.67 -17.30 0.86
N ALA A 145 0.22 -18.56 0.92
CA ALA A 145 0.50 -19.44 2.03
C ALA A 145 0.67 -20.90 1.59
N ILE A 146 1.23 -21.70 2.49
CA ILE A 146 1.48 -23.13 2.35
C ILE A 146 0.87 -23.82 3.55
N GLY A 147 0.02 -24.80 3.28
CA GLY A 147 -0.70 -25.54 4.30
C GLY A 147 -0.82 -27.02 3.97
N VAL A 148 -1.18 -27.79 4.99
CA VAL A 148 -1.47 -29.23 4.86
C VAL A 148 -2.98 -29.42 4.94
N ALA A 149 -3.55 -30.18 4.00
CA ALA A 149 -4.97 -30.50 3.96
C ALA A 149 -5.37 -31.33 5.19
N THR A 150 -6.30 -30.83 5.99
CA THR A 150 -6.79 -31.52 7.21
C THR A 150 -7.96 -32.46 6.94
N MET A 151 -8.55 -32.35 5.75
CA MET A 151 -9.65 -33.14 5.18
C MET A 151 -9.33 -33.40 3.70
N SER A 152 -9.93 -34.41 3.07
CA SER A 152 -9.84 -34.60 1.61
C SER A 152 -10.80 -33.68 0.86
N THR A 153 -10.56 -33.39 -0.43
CA THR A 153 -11.47 -32.53 -1.23
C THR A 153 -12.91 -33.03 -1.23
N VAL A 154 -13.12 -34.36 -1.19
CA VAL A 154 -14.45 -34.97 -1.10
C VAL A 154 -15.12 -34.61 0.22
N GLU A 155 -14.43 -34.78 1.35
CA GLU A 155 -14.94 -34.40 2.67
C GLU A 155 -15.21 -32.88 2.79
N MET A 156 -14.39 -32.03 2.17
CA MET A 156 -14.59 -30.58 2.13
C MET A 156 -15.90 -30.20 1.43
N LEU A 157 -16.21 -30.85 0.31
CA LEU A 157 -17.45 -30.64 -0.44
C LEU A 157 -18.66 -31.24 0.29
N THR A 158 -18.55 -32.49 0.77
CA THR A 158 -19.64 -33.20 1.49
C THR A 158 -20.02 -32.52 2.81
N SER A 159 -19.07 -31.87 3.50
CA SER A 159 -19.35 -31.09 4.72
C SER A 159 -20.01 -29.72 4.45
N GLY A 160 -20.27 -29.37 3.19
CA GLY A 160 -20.81 -28.06 2.81
C GLY A 160 -19.83 -26.91 3.14
N LEU A 161 -18.53 -27.16 2.96
CA LEU A 161 -17.44 -26.22 3.28
C LEU A 161 -17.45 -25.73 4.73
N LYS A 162 -17.71 -26.62 5.71
CA LYS A 162 -17.71 -26.26 7.15
C LYS A 162 -16.55 -26.90 7.91
N GLY A 163 -15.83 -26.08 8.66
CA GLY A 163 -14.73 -26.51 9.53
C GLY A 163 -13.35 -26.02 9.07
N ARG A 164 -12.30 -26.63 9.63
CA ARG A 164 -10.91 -26.37 9.22
C ARG A 164 -10.60 -27.17 7.96
N GLY A 165 -10.13 -26.49 6.92
CA GLY A 165 -9.73 -27.12 5.66
C GLY A 165 -8.23 -27.42 5.64
N PHE A 166 -7.41 -26.43 6.00
CA PHE A 166 -5.95 -26.52 5.87
C PHE A 166 -5.22 -25.93 7.08
N SER A 167 -4.23 -26.67 7.59
CA SER A 167 -3.33 -26.25 8.65
C SER A 167 -2.20 -25.41 8.06
N VAL A 168 -2.07 -24.13 8.42
CA VAL A 168 -1.14 -23.21 7.74
C VAL A 168 0.26 -23.24 8.35
N LEU A 169 1.23 -23.70 7.55
CA LEU A 169 2.63 -23.85 7.93
C LEU A 169 3.39 -22.55 7.70
N HIS A 170 3.34 -21.97 6.51
CA HIS A 170 4.13 -20.80 6.13
C HIS A 170 3.28 -19.82 5.32
N THR A 171 3.51 -18.53 5.47
CA THR A 171 2.74 -17.49 4.78
C THR A 171 3.61 -16.28 4.44
N PHE A 172 3.21 -15.57 3.38
CA PHE A 172 3.71 -14.25 3.02
C PHE A 172 3.67 -13.32 4.25
N GLN A 173 4.67 -12.45 4.40
CA GLN A 173 4.88 -11.59 5.56
C GLN A 173 5.15 -12.27 6.92
N ASP A 174 5.26 -13.60 7.02
CA ASP A 174 5.68 -14.25 8.27
C ASP A 174 7.18 -14.09 8.57
N HIS A 175 7.65 -14.57 9.72
CA HIS A 175 9.05 -14.41 10.11
C HIS A 175 10.04 -15.18 9.22
N LEU A 176 9.61 -16.23 8.52
CA LEU A 176 10.47 -16.97 7.59
C LEU A 176 10.59 -16.18 6.27
N TRP A 177 9.48 -15.68 5.73
CA TRP A 177 9.52 -14.77 4.58
C TRP A 177 10.37 -13.52 4.87
N ARG A 178 10.20 -12.91 6.06
CA ARG A 178 11.00 -11.75 6.51
C ARG A 178 12.50 -12.01 6.66
N SER A 179 12.94 -13.28 6.62
CA SER A 179 14.35 -13.66 6.71
C SER A 179 15.08 -13.68 5.36
N GLY A 180 14.34 -13.70 4.25
CA GLY A 180 14.88 -13.51 2.89
C GLY A 180 14.81 -12.05 2.42
N ASP A 181 14.82 -11.87 1.10
CA ASP A 181 14.94 -10.56 0.43
C ASP A 181 13.71 -9.64 0.54
N LYS A 182 12.61 -10.12 1.14
CA LYS A 182 11.34 -9.39 1.32
C LYS A 182 10.68 -8.94 0.01
N SER A 183 10.99 -9.62 -1.10
CA SER A 183 10.35 -9.39 -2.40
C SER A 183 8.83 -9.50 -2.30
N SER A 184 8.11 -8.57 -2.94
CA SER A 184 6.66 -8.65 -3.12
C SER A 184 6.29 -9.85 -4.00
N PRO A 185 5.09 -10.43 -3.83
CA PRO A 185 4.64 -11.53 -4.69
C PRO A 185 4.57 -11.07 -6.15
N PRO A 186 4.95 -11.94 -7.10
CA PRO A 186 4.74 -11.67 -8.52
C PRO A 186 3.24 -11.58 -8.83
N SER A 187 2.89 -10.81 -9.85
CA SER A 187 1.53 -10.80 -10.42
C SER A 187 1.42 -11.92 -11.44
N ILE A 188 1.02 -13.12 -11.01
CA ILE A 188 0.82 -14.26 -11.91
C ILE A 188 -0.65 -14.26 -12.32
N VAL A 189 -0.89 -13.95 -13.60
CA VAL A 189 -2.24 -13.91 -14.20
C VAL A 189 -2.89 -15.29 -14.05
N PRO A 190 -4.14 -15.39 -13.57
CA PRO A 190 -4.88 -16.64 -13.55
C PRO A 190 -5.02 -17.25 -14.96
N LEU A 191 -4.91 -18.58 -15.05
CA LEU A 191 -5.08 -19.34 -16.31
C LEU A 191 -6.55 -19.45 -16.77
N VAL A 192 -7.48 -18.92 -15.98
CA VAL A 192 -8.93 -18.90 -16.24
C VAL A 192 -9.42 -17.48 -15.94
N PRO A 193 -10.22 -16.83 -16.81
CA PRO A 193 -10.85 -15.55 -16.51
C PRO A 193 -11.71 -15.63 -15.25
N ASP A 194 -11.74 -14.56 -14.46
CA ASP A 194 -12.65 -14.49 -13.30
C ASP A 194 -14.11 -14.49 -13.81
N PRO A 195 -15.08 -15.08 -13.06
CA PRO A 195 -16.50 -14.98 -13.41
C PRO A 195 -17.04 -13.53 -13.34
N ALA A 196 -16.24 -12.58 -12.84
CA ALA A 196 -16.52 -11.15 -12.91
C ALA A 196 -16.28 -10.54 -14.31
N ASP A 197 -15.42 -11.14 -15.14
CA ASP A 197 -15.02 -10.62 -16.46
C ASP A 197 -15.95 -11.08 -17.62
N LEU A 198 -17.08 -11.74 -17.30
CA LEU A 198 -18.07 -12.17 -18.30
C LEU A 198 -19.27 -11.21 -18.44
N ASN A 199 -19.19 -10.02 -17.86
CA ASN A 199 -20.27 -9.03 -17.85
C ASN A 199 -19.87 -7.68 -18.47
N GLU A 200 -19.25 -7.70 -19.66
CA GLU A 200 -19.18 -6.52 -20.54
C GLU A 200 -19.28 -6.91 -22.04
N GLU A 201 -20.53 -7.03 -22.48
CA GLU A 201 -21.08 -6.89 -23.84
C GLU A 201 -20.34 -7.49 -25.07
N LYS A 202 -20.99 -8.50 -25.67
CA LYS A 202 -21.60 -8.33 -27.02
C LYS A 202 -22.64 -9.42 -27.32
N VAL A 203 -23.92 -9.05 -27.26
CA VAL A 203 -25.03 -9.79 -27.88
C VAL A 203 -25.97 -8.76 -28.51
N ASP A 204 -26.41 -9.02 -29.75
CA ASP A 204 -27.12 -8.03 -30.57
C ASP A 204 -28.52 -7.68 -30.03
N PRO A 205 -28.95 -6.39 -30.15
CA PRO A 205 -30.26 -5.94 -29.68
C PRO A 205 -31.37 -6.23 -30.70
N ALA A 206 -31.76 -7.50 -30.83
CA ALA A 206 -32.99 -7.89 -31.51
C ALA A 206 -33.62 -9.11 -30.83
N LEU A 207 -34.95 -9.08 -30.63
CA LEU A 207 -35.79 -10.12 -29.99
C LEU A 207 -35.73 -10.20 -28.45
N GLN A 208 -36.27 -9.18 -27.78
CA GLN A 208 -36.85 -9.36 -26.43
C GLN A 208 -38.15 -8.55 -26.26
N GLY A 209 -39.06 -8.68 -27.21
CA GLY A 209 -40.49 -8.48 -26.96
C GLY A 209 -41.11 -9.82 -26.52
N ASP A 210 -42.06 -9.76 -25.60
CA ASP A 210 -42.91 -10.87 -25.13
C ASP A 210 -42.22 -12.16 -24.65
N LEU A 211 -42.07 -12.29 -23.32
CA LEU A 211 -42.79 -13.30 -22.54
C LEU A 211 -42.56 -13.07 -21.02
N ARG A 212 -43.52 -12.40 -20.37
CA ARG A 212 -43.69 -12.42 -18.90
C ARG A 212 -45.13 -12.78 -18.56
N ALA A 213 -45.44 -14.06 -18.64
CA ALA A 213 -46.70 -14.61 -18.16
C ALA A 213 -46.51 -16.07 -17.74
N LEU A 214 -47.16 -16.46 -16.64
CA LEU A 214 -47.31 -17.82 -16.11
C LEU A 214 -46.01 -18.45 -15.56
N THR A 215 -45.99 -19.16 -14.43
CA THR A 215 -46.97 -19.38 -13.35
C THR A 215 -46.20 -19.93 -12.15
N LEU A 216 -46.71 -19.75 -10.92
CA LEU A 216 -46.91 -20.86 -9.97
C LEU A 216 -47.79 -20.38 -8.81
N GLU A 217 -48.70 -21.26 -8.37
CA GLU A 217 -49.82 -20.91 -7.51
C GLU A 217 -49.47 -20.85 -6.01
N GLY A 218 -50.37 -20.22 -5.25
CA GLY A 218 -50.32 -20.08 -3.80
C GLY A 218 -51.62 -19.48 -3.27
N GLU A 219 -52.70 -20.26 -3.30
CA GLU A 219 -53.87 -20.06 -2.44
C GLU A 219 -53.41 -20.23 -0.96
N GLU A 220 -54.01 -19.64 0.08
CA GLU A 220 -55.44 -19.56 0.39
C GLU A 220 -55.83 -18.39 1.34
N MET A 221 -57.14 -18.07 1.33
CA MET A 221 -58.00 -17.53 2.39
C MET A 221 -58.01 -16.03 2.78
N GLU A 222 -59.18 -15.44 2.52
CA GLU A 222 -59.71 -14.18 3.06
C GLU A 222 -60.39 -14.33 4.44
N ASN A 223 -60.50 -13.19 5.15
CA ASN A 223 -61.61 -12.69 5.99
C ASN A 223 -61.02 -11.89 7.18
N GLY A 224 -61.48 -10.71 7.57
CA GLY A 224 -62.50 -9.81 7.02
C GLY A 224 -62.94 -8.78 8.09
N GLU A 225 -63.36 -7.58 7.67
CA GLU A 225 -64.26 -6.65 8.43
C GLU A 225 -63.73 -6.03 9.78
N VAL A 226 -64.18 -4.88 10.34
CA VAL A 226 -65.19 -3.84 9.98
C VAL A 226 -64.98 -2.52 10.80
N HIS A 227 -65.20 -1.33 10.17
CA HIS A 227 -65.62 0.01 10.72
C HIS A 227 -64.75 0.71 11.81
N GLN A 228 -64.89 1.99 12.23
CA GLN A 228 -65.74 3.20 11.99
C GLN A 228 -64.88 4.43 12.43
N ALA A 229 -64.72 5.59 11.77
CA ALA A 229 -65.61 6.64 11.24
C ALA A 229 -66.26 7.61 12.28
N HIS A 230 -65.73 8.85 12.39
CA HIS A 230 -66.36 10.16 12.71
C HIS A 230 -65.24 11.23 12.93
N GLY A 231 -65.38 12.53 12.66
CA GLY A 231 -66.45 13.28 12.00
C GLY A 231 -66.15 14.80 11.87
N GLU A 232 -66.35 15.33 10.66
CA GLU A 232 -67.05 16.59 10.29
C GLU A 232 -66.53 18.01 10.68
N LYS A 233 -66.09 18.82 9.68
CA LYS A 233 -66.90 19.87 9.00
C LYS A 233 -66.10 20.66 7.94
N SER A 234 -66.80 21.12 6.88
CA SER A 234 -66.30 21.73 5.61
C SER A 234 -67.44 22.56 4.95
N PRO A 235 -67.37 23.05 3.68
CA PRO A 235 -66.25 23.46 2.80
C PRO A 235 -66.16 25.02 2.81
N PRO A 236 -66.40 25.87 1.76
CA PRO A 236 -66.33 25.82 0.26
C PRO A 236 -64.87 25.89 -0.31
N GLU A 237 -64.51 25.60 -1.58
CA GLU A 237 -64.78 26.10 -2.97
C GLU A 237 -63.90 27.30 -3.41
N ALA A 238 -63.20 27.29 -4.55
CA ALA A 238 -62.85 26.28 -5.57
C ALA A 238 -61.49 26.73 -6.24
N SER A 239 -60.71 25.96 -6.99
CA SER A 239 -60.95 24.77 -7.83
C SER A 239 -59.70 23.88 -7.99
N GLU A 240 -59.94 22.66 -8.49
CA GLU A 240 -59.08 21.64 -9.15
C GLU A 240 -57.70 22.12 -9.73
N ASP A 241 -56.62 21.32 -9.80
CA ASP A 241 -56.54 19.85 -9.88
C ASP A 241 -55.20 19.25 -9.35
N THR A 242 -55.20 17.91 -9.26
CA THR A 242 -54.37 16.87 -8.65
C THR A 242 -52.83 16.82 -8.93
N SER A 243 -52.10 16.33 -7.90
CA SER A 243 -50.93 15.39 -7.94
C SER A 243 -49.67 15.83 -7.16
N VAL A 244 -48.86 14.85 -6.73
CA VAL A 244 -47.87 14.97 -5.65
C VAL A 244 -46.49 14.42 -6.06
N ARG A 245 -45.44 15.10 -5.57
CA ARG A 245 -43.98 14.77 -5.52
C ARG A 245 -43.07 15.17 -6.71
N THR A 246 -42.01 15.90 -6.30
CA THR A 246 -40.64 15.97 -6.85
C THR A 246 -40.28 17.25 -7.63
N LEU A 247 -39.20 17.90 -7.18
CA LEU A 247 -38.42 19.00 -7.79
C LEU A 247 -39.04 20.41 -7.90
N SER A 248 -38.40 21.35 -7.20
CA SER A 248 -38.20 22.79 -7.49
C SER A 248 -37.27 23.27 -6.36
N GLN A 249 -36.04 23.75 -6.53
CA GLN A 249 -35.35 24.41 -7.65
C GLN A 249 -36.04 25.68 -8.13
N ASP A 250 -35.61 26.79 -7.55
CA ASP A 250 -35.59 28.15 -8.09
C ASP A 250 -34.62 28.99 -7.22
N SER A 251 -33.88 29.97 -7.72
CA SER A 251 -33.64 30.39 -9.10
C SER A 251 -32.37 31.27 -9.17
N LYS A 252 -31.62 31.18 -10.27
CA LYS A 252 -31.00 32.34 -10.96
C LYS A 252 -30.32 31.96 -12.27
N ASP A 253 -30.82 32.60 -13.31
CA ASP A 253 -30.25 32.84 -14.63
C ASP A 253 -29.80 31.63 -15.47
N SER A 254 -30.71 31.26 -16.38
CA SER A 254 -30.44 30.47 -17.58
C SER A 254 -29.49 31.22 -18.52
N LYS A 255 -28.18 31.19 -18.22
CA LYS A 255 -27.13 31.62 -19.17
C LYS A 255 -27.28 30.85 -20.49
N PRO A 256 -27.21 31.51 -21.66
CA PRO A 256 -27.27 30.84 -22.95
C PRO A 256 -26.18 29.76 -23.07
N LEU A 257 -26.50 28.68 -23.77
CA LEU A 257 -25.66 27.47 -23.93
C LEU A 257 -24.22 27.78 -24.40
N GLN A 258 -24.02 28.86 -25.16
CA GLN A 258 -22.70 29.32 -25.61
C GLN A 258 -21.86 29.91 -24.47
N GLU A 259 -22.46 30.69 -23.57
CA GLU A 259 -21.77 31.33 -22.45
C GLU A 259 -21.32 30.29 -21.42
N GLN A 260 -22.12 29.26 -21.19
CA GLN A 260 -21.73 28.11 -20.36
C GLN A 260 -20.52 27.35 -20.96
N MET A 261 -20.50 27.16 -22.29
CA MET A 261 -19.35 26.53 -22.97
C MET A 261 -18.11 27.43 -22.99
N ASP A 262 -18.28 28.75 -23.08
CA ASP A 262 -17.17 29.73 -22.99
C ASP A 262 -16.56 29.76 -21.58
N GLU A 263 -17.39 29.71 -20.53
CA GLU A 263 -16.97 29.67 -19.13
C GLU A 263 -16.21 28.38 -18.82
N LEU A 264 -16.70 27.22 -19.28
CA LEU A 264 -15.97 25.94 -19.21
C LEU A 264 -14.66 25.96 -20.01
N LEU A 265 -14.66 26.55 -21.22
CA LEU A 265 -13.46 26.66 -22.06
C LEU A 265 -12.38 27.51 -21.37
N GLN A 266 -12.76 28.64 -20.77
CA GLN A 266 -11.86 29.50 -19.99
C GLN A 266 -11.37 28.80 -18.71
N GLN A 267 -12.25 28.10 -18.00
CA GLN A 267 -11.90 27.36 -16.78
C GLN A 267 -10.89 26.23 -17.06
N CYS A 268 -11.15 25.39 -18.06
CA CYS A 268 -10.24 24.31 -18.45
C CYS A 268 -8.90 24.84 -18.97
N PHE A 269 -8.91 25.94 -19.73
CA PHE A 269 -7.70 26.62 -20.21
C PHE A 269 -6.85 27.16 -19.04
N LEU A 270 -7.46 27.88 -18.10
CA LEU A 270 -6.77 28.41 -16.92
C LEU A 270 -6.27 27.30 -15.98
N HIS A 271 -7.01 26.20 -15.84
CA HIS A 271 -6.57 25.05 -15.05
C HIS A 271 -5.38 24.33 -15.71
N ALA A 272 -5.44 24.07 -17.02
CA ALA A 272 -4.32 23.52 -17.79
C ALA A 272 -3.04 24.35 -17.63
N LEU A 273 -3.17 25.68 -17.74
CA LEU A 273 -2.09 26.66 -17.54
C LEU A 273 -1.62 26.80 -16.08
N LYS A 274 -2.37 26.32 -15.08
CA LYS A 274 -1.95 26.29 -13.67
C LYS A 274 -1.24 24.99 -13.32
N CYS A 275 -1.77 23.86 -13.75
CA CYS A 275 -1.40 22.54 -13.22
C CYS A 275 -0.45 21.74 -14.13
N ARG A 276 -0.44 21.98 -15.46
CA ARG A 276 0.31 21.14 -16.39
C ARG A 276 1.35 21.86 -17.26
N VAL A 277 1.19 23.15 -17.56
CA VAL A 277 2.17 23.92 -18.34
C VAL A 277 3.26 24.51 -17.43
N LYS A 278 4.54 24.30 -17.77
CA LYS A 278 5.70 24.90 -17.10
C LYS A 278 6.39 25.91 -18.02
N LYS A 279 7.21 26.80 -17.44
CA LYS A 279 8.01 27.78 -18.23
C LYS A 279 9.01 27.14 -19.20
N ALA A 280 9.43 25.90 -18.96
CA ALA A 280 10.34 25.15 -19.82
C ALA A 280 9.65 24.56 -21.07
N ASP A 281 8.32 24.50 -21.08
CA ASP A 281 7.53 23.88 -22.16
C ASP A 281 7.16 24.88 -23.26
N LEU A 282 7.64 26.13 -23.16
CA LEU A 282 7.38 27.22 -24.11
C LEU A 282 8.52 27.33 -25.14
N PRO A 283 8.24 27.54 -26.44
CA PRO A 283 6.92 27.81 -27.02
C PRO A 283 6.06 26.54 -27.23
N LEU A 284 4.82 26.57 -26.76
CA LEU A 284 3.94 25.40 -26.72
C LEU A 284 2.89 25.42 -27.83
N LEU A 285 2.80 24.30 -28.56
CA LEU A 285 1.89 24.13 -29.69
C LEU A 285 0.42 24.13 -29.26
N THR A 286 -0.40 24.92 -29.96
CA THR A 286 -1.83 25.12 -29.67
C THR A 286 -2.65 23.83 -29.69
N SER A 287 -2.37 22.92 -30.63
CA SER A 287 -3.05 21.61 -30.70
C SER A 287 -2.68 20.70 -29.52
N THR A 288 -1.42 20.72 -29.07
CA THR A 288 -0.96 19.98 -27.89
C THR A 288 -1.58 20.53 -26.61
N LEU A 289 -1.73 21.85 -26.47
CA LEU A 289 -2.43 22.45 -25.33
C LEU A 289 -3.86 21.93 -25.22
N LEU A 290 -4.63 21.98 -26.31
CA LEU A 290 -6.01 21.51 -26.32
C LEU A 290 -6.06 19.99 -26.04
N GLY A 291 -5.33 19.22 -26.86
CA GLY A 291 -5.35 17.76 -26.88
C GLY A 291 -4.90 17.12 -25.56
N SER A 292 -3.74 17.54 -25.05
CA SER A 292 -3.10 16.91 -23.89
C SER A 292 -3.45 17.59 -22.57
N HIS A 293 -3.59 18.92 -22.56
CA HIS A 293 -3.68 19.67 -21.31
C HIS A 293 -5.10 20.17 -20.98
N MET A 294 -5.93 20.54 -21.96
CA MET A 294 -7.29 21.04 -21.69
C MET A 294 -8.33 19.91 -21.55
N PHE A 295 -8.35 18.92 -22.47
CA PHE A 295 -9.28 17.78 -22.34
C PHE A 295 -9.04 16.98 -21.06
N SER A 296 -7.79 16.79 -20.64
CA SER A 296 -7.43 16.08 -19.40
C SER A 296 -7.70 16.88 -18.10
N CYS A 297 -8.29 18.07 -18.21
CA CYS A 297 -8.70 18.92 -17.10
C CYS A 297 -10.20 19.27 -17.14
N CYS A 298 -10.98 18.59 -18.00
CA CYS A 298 -12.44 18.71 -18.03
C CYS A 298 -13.07 17.87 -16.89
N PRO A 299 -14.15 18.34 -16.24
CA PRO A 299 -14.83 17.56 -15.21
C PRO A 299 -15.55 16.34 -15.81
N GLU A 300 -15.64 15.26 -15.03
CA GLU A 300 -16.28 14.01 -15.44
C GLU A 300 -17.73 14.25 -15.87
N GLY A 301 -18.07 13.84 -17.09
CA GLY A 301 -19.40 14.02 -17.69
C GLY A 301 -19.57 15.22 -18.63
N GLN A 302 -18.58 16.10 -18.83
CA GLN A 302 -18.66 17.21 -19.80
C GLN A 302 -17.60 17.14 -20.91
N GLN A 303 -18.06 17.22 -22.16
CA GLN A 303 -17.20 17.23 -23.36
C GLN A 303 -16.97 18.67 -23.86
N LEU A 304 -15.71 19.09 -23.93
CA LEU A 304 -15.30 20.44 -24.31
C LEU A 304 -15.36 20.66 -25.83
N ASP A 305 -16.48 21.19 -26.33
CA ASP A 305 -16.73 21.46 -27.75
C ASP A 305 -16.48 22.93 -28.14
N ILE A 306 -15.29 23.23 -28.69
CA ILE A 306 -14.97 24.59 -29.21
C ILE A 306 -15.94 25.03 -30.34
N LYS A 307 -16.60 24.10 -31.03
CA LYS A 307 -17.61 24.44 -32.04
C LYS A 307 -18.91 25.00 -31.43
N LYS A 308 -19.18 24.71 -30.16
CA LYS A 308 -20.34 25.22 -29.40
C LYS A 308 -20.03 26.50 -28.59
N SER A 309 -18.75 26.88 -28.49
CA SER A 309 -18.29 28.14 -27.90
C SER A 309 -18.55 29.33 -28.83
N SER A 310 -18.65 30.55 -28.32
CA SER A 310 -18.89 31.76 -29.13
C SER A 310 -17.74 32.02 -30.13
N TYR A 311 -16.53 31.59 -29.78
CA TYR A 311 -15.32 31.76 -30.58
C TYR A 311 -15.32 30.90 -31.86
N LYS A 312 -15.98 29.74 -31.86
CA LYS A 312 -16.11 28.75 -32.98
C LYS A 312 -14.82 28.19 -33.58
N LYS A 313 -13.67 28.81 -33.32
CA LYS A 313 -12.31 28.42 -33.73
C LYS A 313 -11.34 28.74 -32.58
N LEU A 314 -10.38 27.85 -32.33
CA LEU A 314 -9.40 28.01 -31.25
C LEU A 314 -8.54 29.28 -31.40
N SER A 315 -8.17 29.66 -32.62
CA SER A 315 -7.43 30.90 -32.92
C SER A 315 -8.13 32.16 -32.41
N LYS A 316 -9.46 32.24 -32.52
CA LYS A 316 -10.22 33.40 -32.01
C LYS A 316 -10.25 33.46 -30.48
N PHE A 317 -10.30 32.30 -29.83
CA PHE A 317 -10.20 32.19 -28.38
C PHE A 317 -8.80 32.59 -27.89
N LEU A 318 -7.74 32.14 -28.56
CA LEU A 318 -6.37 32.51 -28.20
C LEU A 318 -6.08 34.00 -28.43
N GLN A 319 -6.61 34.60 -29.50
CA GLN A 319 -6.53 36.05 -29.74
C GLN A 319 -7.23 36.83 -28.62
N HIS A 320 -8.39 36.36 -28.13
CA HIS A 320 -9.07 36.96 -26.98
C HIS A 320 -8.24 36.83 -25.69
N MET A 321 -7.66 35.66 -25.41
CA MET A 321 -6.77 35.46 -24.24
C MET A 321 -5.45 36.24 -24.34
N GLN A 322 -4.99 36.56 -25.55
CA GLN A 322 -3.87 37.47 -25.79
C GLN A 322 -4.27 38.94 -25.58
N GLN A 323 -5.49 39.32 -25.95
CA GLN A 323 -6.03 40.65 -25.68
C GLN A 323 -6.23 40.89 -24.16
N GLU A 324 -6.64 39.86 -23.41
CA GLU A 324 -6.64 39.86 -21.93
C GLU A 324 -5.25 39.80 -21.28
N GLN A 325 -4.15 39.86 -22.05
CA GLN A 325 -2.76 39.80 -21.56
C GLN A 325 -2.36 38.50 -20.81
N ILE A 326 -3.14 37.43 -20.91
CA ILE A 326 -2.86 36.16 -20.22
C ILE A 326 -1.76 35.36 -20.95
N ILE A 327 -1.71 35.47 -22.28
CA ILE A 327 -0.76 34.76 -23.15
C ILE A 327 -0.21 35.66 -24.26
N GLN A 328 0.89 35.26 -24.89
CA GLN A 328 1.34 35.80 -26.18
C GLN A 328 1.46 34.67 -27.20
N VAL A 329 0.82 34.83 -28.36
CA VAL A 329 0.78 33.84 -29.44
C VAL A 329 1.59 34.38 -30.63
N LYS A 330 2.32 33.49 -31.30
CA LYS A 330 2.96 33.75 -32.60
C LYS A 330 2.78 32.57 -33.53
N GLU A 331 2.66 32.84 -34.82
CA GLU A 331 2.75 31.84 -35.87
C GLU A 331 4.24 31.51 -36.10
N LEU A 332 4.66 30.28 -35.78
CA LEU A 332 6.07 29.86 -35.90
C LEU A 332 6.36 29.13 -37.22
N SER A 333 5.32 28.59 -37.85
CA SER A 333 5.34 28.01 -39.19
C SER A 333 3.98 28.24 -39.86
N LYS A 334 3.95 28.27 -41.20
CA LYS A 334 2.75 28.63 -41.97
C LYS A 334 1.54 27.77 -41.56
N GLY A 335 0.51 28.42 -41.01
CA GLY A 335 -0.74 27.81 -40.54
C GLY A 335 -0.73 27.29 -39.10
N VAL A 336 0.31 27.54 -38.30
CA VAL A 336 0.48 26.93 -36.97
C VAL A 336 0.78 27.97 -35.87
N GLU A 337 -0.24 28.27 -35.08
CA GLU A 337 -0.16 29.16 -33.91
C GLU A 337 0.48 28.45 -32.70
N SER A 338 1.42 29.12 -32.02
CA SER A 338 2.11 28.61 -30.82
C SER A 338 2.15 29.67 -29.72
N ILE A 339 2.00 29.24 -28.46
CA ILE A 339 2.06 30.13 -27.29
C ILE A 339 3.51 30.31 -26.88
N VAL A 340 4.02 31.53 -27.02
CA VAL A 340 5.44 31.87 -26.79
C VAL A 340 5.70 32.34 -25.36
N SER A 341 4.74 33.03 -24.75
CA SER A 341 4.82 33.43 -23.35
C SER A 341 3.45 33.42 -22.67
N VAL A 342 3.46 33.36 -21.35
CA VAL A 342 2.29 33.33 -20.47
C VAL A 342 2.58 34.30 -19.34
N ASP A 343 1.63 35.18 -18.98
CA ASP A 343 1.76 35.95 -17.74
C ASP A 343 1.32 35.08 -16.54
N TRP A 344 2.27 34.80 -15.67
CA TRP A 344 2.08 33.98 -14.48
C TRP A 344 1.55 34.76 -13.28
N LYS A 345 1.43 36.10 -13.38
CA LYS A 345 1.01 37.00 -12.29
C LYS A 345 -0.41 37.56 -12.43
N HIS A 346 -1.15 37.21 -13.49
CA HIS A 346 -2.45 37.80 -13.79
C HIS A 346 -3.54 37.46 -12.73
N PRO A 347 -4.32 38.44 -12.21
CA PRO A 347 -5.20 38.24 -11.05
C PRO A 347 -6.36 37.23 -11.25
N ARG A 348 -6.82 36.98 -12.48
CA ARG A 348 -7.77 35.87 -12.76
C ARG A 348 -7.16 34.48 -12.47
N LYS A 349 -5.83 34.36 -12.46
CA LYS A 349 -5.11 33.11 -12.15
C LYS A 349 -4.89 32.98 -10.64
N GLY A 350 -5.99 32.97 -9.87
CA GLY A 350 -5.96 32.90 -8.40
C GLY A 350 -4.98 31.86 -7.87
N SER A 351 -4.18 32.25 -6.86
CA SER A 351 -2.99 31.53 -6.39
C SER A 351 -3.27 30.08 -6.02
N THR A 352 -2.40 29.16 -6.45
CA THR A 352 -2.40 27.78 -5.97
C THR A 352 -1.99 27.78 -4.50
N LEU A 353 -2.96 27.65 -3.60
CA LEU A 353 -2.70 27.62 -2.17
C LEU A 353 -2.11 26.26 -1.78
N GLU A 354 -0.91 26.23 -1.21
CA GLU A 354 -0.39 25.02 -0.58
C GLU A 354 -1.28 24.61 0.60
N GLY A 355 -1.32 23.31 0.95
CA GLY A 355 -2.09 22.85 2.12
C GLY A 355 -1.68 23.53 3.45
N ARG A 356 -0.48 24.11 3.49
CA ARG A 356 -0.01 24.97 4.58
C ARG A 356 -0.68 26.34 4.60
N GLU A 357 -0.87 26.95 3.42
CA GLU A 357 -1.52 28.24 3.24
C GLU A 357 -3.03 28.12 3.42
N VAL A 358 -3.66 27.05 2.90
CA VAL A 358 -5.07 26.71 3.19
C VAL A 358 -5.29 26.60 4.70
N ARG A 359 -4.39 25.91 5.41
CA ARG A 359 -4.45 25.81 6.88
C ARG A 359 -4.29 27.16 7.57
N THR A 360 -3.38 28.02 7.10
CA THR A 360 -3.22 29.39 7.64
C THR A 360 -4.47 30.24 7.39
N ILE A 361 -5.05 30.18 6.19
CA ILE A 361 -6.27 30.92 5.82
C ILE A 361 -7.47 30.46 6.66
N ILE A 362 -7.65 29.15 6.86
CA ILE A 362 -8.70 28.62 7.74
C ILE A 362 -8.47 29.07 9.20
N ILE A 363 -7.23 29.05 9.68
CA ILE A 363 -6.88 29.50 11.03
C ILE A 363 -7.14 31.01 11.20
N ASP A 364 -6.75 31.83 10.23
CA ASP A 364 -6.93 33.28 10.30
C ASP A 364 -8.38 33.70 10.05
N TYR A 365 -9.13 32.96 9.23
CA TYR A 365 -10.59 33.10 9.13
C TYR A 365 -11.26 32.74 10.47
N ALA A 366 -10.87 31.63 11.12
CA ALA A 366 -11.40 31.26 12.42
C ALA A 366 -11.10 32.32 13.49
N LYS A 367 -9.88 32.88 13.53
CA LYS A 367 -9.53 34.00 14.43
C LYS A 367 -10.31 35.27 14.11
N LYS A 368 -10.43 35.64 12.83
CA LYS A 368 -11.06 36.90 12.40
C LYS A 368 -12.57 36.95 12.63
N ASN A 369 -13.22 35.78 12.72
CA ASN A 369 -14.64 35.64 13.02
C ASN A 369 -14.89 35.18 14.47
N ASP A 370 -13.88 35.26 15.37
CA ASP A 370 -13.94 34.81 16.77
C ASP A 370 -14.44 33.36 16.99
N LEU A 371 -14.27 32.49 15.99
CA LEU A 371 -14.58 31.06 16.03
C LEU A 371 -13.51 30.22 16.76
N VAL A 372 -12.55 30.87 17.42
CA VAL A 372 -11.51 30.21 18.20
C VAL A 372 -11.96 30.10 19.66
N ASP A 373 -12.62 28.97 19.98
CA ASP A 373 -12.86 28.59 21.38
C ASP A 373 -11.54 28.63 22.17
N ALA A 374 -11.53 29.34 23.30
CA ALA A 374 -10.39 29.45 24.21
C ALA A 374 -9.87 28.07 24.70
N ASN A 375 -10.71 27.04 24.63
CA ASN A 375 -10.31 25.66 24.88
C ASN A 375 -9.42 25.06 23.80
N ASN A 376 -9.36 25.54 22.55
CA ASN A 376 -8.64 24.85 21.47
C ASN A 376 -7.13 24.67 21.73
N LYS A 377 -6.46 25.60 22.44
CA LYS A 377 -5.09 25.39 22.94
C LYS A 377 -5.03 24.28 24.00
N LYS A 378 -5.94 24.31 24.97
CA LYS A 378 -6.05 23.29 26.04
C LYS A 378 -6.46 21.92 25.48
N CYS A 379 -7.20 21.84 24.38
CA CYS A 379 -7.57 20.59 23.72
C CYS A 379 -6.34 19.87 23.18
N LEU A 380 -5.38 20.58 22.57
CA LEU A 380 -4.11 19.98 22.14
C LEU A 380 -3.27 19.46 23.32
N GLU A 381 -3.35 20.10 24.49
CA GLU A 381 -2.67 19.66 25.72
C GLU A 381 -3.38 18.48 26.41
N LYS A 382 -4.71 18.35 26.22
CA LYS A 382 -5.52 17.21 26.70
C LYS A 382 -5.37 15.96 25.81
N LEU A 383 -4.95 16.10 24.56
CA LEU A 383 -4.70 14.97 23.67
C LEU A 383 -3.41 14.24 24.06
N GLN A 384 -3.42 12.91 23.99
CA GLN A 384 -2.21 12.11 24.19
C GLN A 384 -1.20 12.41 23.07
N PRO A 385 0.05 12.79 23.39
CA PRO A 385 1.08 12.96 22.37
C PRO A 385 1.29 11.66 21.59
N ALA A 386 1.46 11.79 20.27
CA ALA A 386 1.82 10.70 19.37
C ALA A 386 2.64 11.25 18.20
N TYR A 387 3.34 10.35 17.50
CA TYR A 387 4.06 10.67 16.27
C TYR A 387 3.94 9.53 15.25
N GLN A 388 4.01 9.91 13.97
CA GLN A 388 4.02 8.99 12.84
C GLN A 388 5.37 9.09 12.13
N MET A 389 5.99 7.95 11.85
CA MET A 389 7.17 7.82 11.02
C MET A 389 6.82 7.12 9.72
N THR A 390 7.00 7.82 8.61
CA THR A 390 6.93 7.23 7.27
C THR A 390 8.36 7.10 6.75
N PHE A 391 8.81 5.87 6.48
CA PHE A 391 10.07 5.61 5.77
C PHE A 391 9.77 5.32 4.30
N PRO A 392 10.61 5.76 3.35
CA PRO A 392 10.44 5.40 1.94
C PRO A 392 10.36 3.87 1.78
N GLY A 393 9.31 3.39 1.10
CA GLY A 393 9.09 1.96 0.86
C GLY A 393 8.60 1.14 2.06
N LYS A 394 8.10 1.77 3.14
CA LYS A 394 7.49 1.07 4.28
C LYS A 394 6.20 1.76 4.74
N ASP A 395 5.28 0.98 5.30
CA ASP A 395 4.05 1.51 5.88
C ASP A 395 4.32 2.47 7.05
N PRO A 396 3.48 3.51 7.27
CA PRO A 396 3.68 4.45 8.35
C PRO A 396 3.54 3.81 9.74
N VAL A 397 4.56 3.99 10.58
CA VAL A 397 4.56 3.48 11.96
C VAL A 397 4.12 4.59 12.91
N VAL A 398 2.97 4.40 13.55
CA VAL A 398 2.46 5.31 14.59
C VAL A 398 2.93 4.85 15.98
N LYS A 399 3.54 5.76 16.75
CA LYS A 399 3.96 5.53 18.14
C LYS A 399 3.33 6.56 19.08
N LYS A 400 2.93 6.11 20.27
CA LYS A 400 2.45 6.97 21.35
C LYS A 400 3.63 7.64 22.07
N GLY A 401 3.38 8.80 22.67
CA GLY A 401 4.38 9.62 23.34
C GLY A 401 5.01 10.69 22.44
N LYS A 402 6.07 11.33 22.94
CA LYS A 402 6.90 12.25 22.14
C LYS A 402 7.97 11.43 21.41
N ILE A 403 8.41 11.90 20.24
CA ILE A 403 9.58 11.31 19.58
C ILE A 403 10.82 11.55 20.44
N TYR A 404 11.46 10.46 20.88
CA TYR A 404 12.70 10.52 21.65
C TYR A 404 13.89 10.78 20.70
N PRO A 405 14.81 11.69 21.04
CA PRO A 405 16.03 11.90 20.27
C PRO A 405 16.96 10.68 20.37
N ILE A 406 17.91 10.58 19.43
CA ILE A 406 19.09 9.73 19.56
C ILE A 406 19.88 10.25 20.77
N ASP A 407 19.97 9.45 21.82
CA ASP A 407 20.61 9.81 23.08
C ASP A 407 22.04 9.28 23.08
N ILE A 408 23.02 10.18 23.24
CA ILE A 408 24.46 9.88 23.27
C ILE A 408 25.00 10.19 24.66
N THR A 409 25.28 9.15 25.45
CA THR A 409 25.77 9.28 26.83
C THR A 409 27.20 8.77 26.97
N LEU A 410 27.98 9.39 27.87
CA LEU A 410 29.30 8.90 28.26
C LEU A 410 29.19 8.15 29.59
N ALA A 411 29.35 6.82 29.54
CA ALA A 411 29.48 5.99 30.72
C ALA A 411 30.97 5.82 31.09
N GLN A 412 31.30 5.86 32.38
CA GLN A 412 32.58 5.34 32.87
C GLN A 412 32.42 3.86 33.21
N ARG A 413 33.32 3.04 32.68
CA ARG A 413 33.59 1.67 33.16
C ARG A 413 34.78 1.69 34.12
N ALA A 414 35.05 0.54 34.72
CA ALA A 414 36.16 0.32 35.64
C ALA A 414 37.49 0.95 35.14
N TYR A 415 38.20 1.60 36.07
CA TYR A 415 39.52 2.20 35.87
C TYR A 415 39.58 3.26 34.75
N ASN A 416 38.93 4.42 34.96
CA ASN A 416 38.94 5.62 34.10
C ASN A 416 38.53 5.45 32.62
N LYS A 417 38.18 4.24 32.17
CA LYS A 417 37.79 3.94 30.79
C LYS A 417 36.40 4.49 30.48
N LYS A 418 36.34 5.53 29.65
CA LYS A 418 35.08 6.06 29.10
C LYS A 418 34.58 5.15 27.97
N VAL A 419 33.26 5.02 27.88
CA VAL A 419 32.53 4.31 26.82
C VAL A 419 31.40 5.23 26.36
N THR A 420 31.29 5.43 25.06
CA THR A 420 30.19 6.18 24.45
C THR A 420 29.03 5.22 24.21
N VAL A 421 27.84 5.55 24.70
CA VAL A 421 26.63 4.72 24.58
C VAL A 421 25.59 5.49 23.77
N VAL A 422 25.02 4.85 22.76
CA VAL A 422 24.06 5.44 21.82
C VAL A 422 22.75 4.64 21.87
N ARG A 423 21.63 5.35 22.04
CA ARG A 423 20.29 4.79 22.19
C ARG A 423 19.31 5.38 21.19
N ASN A 424 18.14 4.76 21.06
CA ASN A 424 17.02 5.17 20.22
C ASN A 424 17.28 5.19 18.69
N LEU A 425 18.38 4.60 18.21
CA LEU A 425 18.71 4.50 16.77
C LEU A 425 17.57 3.89 15.93
N GLU A 426 16.94 2.83 16.46
CA GLU A 426 15.80 2.13 15.86
C GLU A 426 14.59 3.05 15.63
N THR A 427 14.42 4.10 16.46
CA THR A 427 13.37 5.12 16.28
C THR A 427 13.63 6.03 15.08
N TYR A 428 14.84 6.04 14.53
CA TYR A 428 15.16 6.75 13.29
C TYR A 428 15.33 5.79 12.10
N GLY A 429 14.92 4.52 12.27
CA GLY A 429 15.05 3.49 11.23
C GLY A 429 16.49 3.03 10.99
N LEU A 430 17.43 3.45 11.84
CA LEU A 430 18.83 3.06 11.77
C LEU A 430 19.02 1.71 12.48
N ASP A 431 19.60 0.73 11.78
CA ASP A 431 19.96 -0.55 12.37
C ASP A 431 21.18 -0.40 13.32
N PRO A 432 21.04 -0.76 14.61
CA PRO A 432 22.13 -0.67 15.59
C PRO A 432 23.38 -1.46 15.19
N SER A 433 23.23 -2.60 14.50
CA SER A 433 24.36 -3.45 14.09
C SER A 433 25.18 -2.81 12.96
N SER A 434 24.50 -2.30 11.93
CA SER A 434 25.10 -1.54 10.83
C SER A 434 25.82 -0.28 11.34
N VAL A 435 25.15 0.50 12.20
CA VAL A 435 25.77 1.70 12.82
C VAL A 435 26.98 1.32 13.67
N ALA A 436 26.93 0.22 14.42
CA ALA A 436 28.07 -0.27 15.20
C ALA A 436 29.27 -0.67 14.32
N ALA A 437 29.05 -1.29 13.16
CA ALA A 437 30.11 -1.65 12.22
C ALA A 437 30.78 -0.42 11.58
N ILE A 438 29.98 0.55 11.12
CA ILE A 438 30.49 1.82 10.56
C ILE A 438 31.33 2.57 11.61
N LEU A 439 30.85 2.63 12.86
CA LEU A 439 31.57 3.27 13.95
C LEU A 439 32.83 2.50 14.37
N GLN A 440 32.85 1.17 14.27
CA GLN A 440 34.05 0.36 14.54
C GLN A 440 35.19 0.74 13.60
N GLN A 441 34.90 0.82 12.31
CA GLN A 441 35.86 1.21 11.27
C GLN A 441 36.27 2.68 11.42
N ARG A 442 35.31 3.60 11.62
CA ARG A 442 35.56 5.04 11.70
C ARG A 442 36.32 5.47 12.96
N CYS A 443 35.99 4.88 14.11
CA CYS A 443 36.60 5.24 15.40
C CYS A 443 37.85 4.41 15.73
N GLN A 444 38.17 3.39 14.90
CA GLN A 444 39.23 2.40 15.15
C GLN A 444 39.17 1.80 16.57
N ALA A 445 37.94 1.55 17.04
CA ALA A 445 37.66 1.19 18.43
C ALA A 445 36.63 0.04 18.49
N SER A 446 36.69 -0.77 19.55
CA SER A 446 35.71 -1.83 19.75
C SER A 446 34.31 -1.24 19.92
N THR A 447 33.36 -1.76 19.13
CA THR A 447 31.93 -1.50 19.27
C THR A 447 31.22 -2.79 19.69
N THR A 448 30.15 -2.65 20.48
CA THR A 448 29.31 -3.76 20.93
C THR A 448 27.86 -3.32 20.95
N VAL A 449 26.96 -4.21 20.51
CA VAL A 449 25.50 -3.99 20.59
C VAL A 449 24.99 -4.77 21.80
N THR A 450 24.22 -4.11 22.66
CA THR A 450 23.66 -4.70 23.89
C THR A 450 22.19 -4.32 24.04
N PRO A 451 21.37 -5.09 24.78
CA PRO A 451 20.03 -4.63 25.15
C PRO A 451 20.09 -3.33 25.95
N ALA A 452 19.21 -2.37 25.62
CA ALA A 452 19.12 -1.11 26.35
C ALA A 452 18.33 -1.29 27.66
N PRO A 453 18.72 -0.65 28.77
CA PRO A 453 17.96 -0.71 30.02
C PRO A 453 16.59 -0.03 29.87
N GLY A 454 15.53 -0.69 30.35
CA GLY A 454 14.21 -0.08 30.56
C GLY A 454 13.20 -0.21 29.42
N ALA A 455 13.57 -0.77 28.26
CA ALA A 455 12.63 -1.05 27.18
C ALA A 455 12.82 -2.47 26.62
N LYS A 456 11.70 -3.12 26.27
CA LYS A 456 11.68 -4.48 25.74
C LYS A 456 12.17 -4.45 24.28
N ASP A 457 13.09 -5.35 23.95
CA ASP A 457 13.68 -5.58 22.62
C ASP A 457 14.46 -4.39 22.00
N SER A 458 14.61 -3.26 22.69
CA SER A 458 15.42 -2.12 22.23
C SER A 458 16.91 -2.35 22.42
N LEU A 459 17.72 -2.00 21.41
CA LEU A 459 19.18 -2.12 21.48
C LEU A 459 19.89 -0.77 21.70
N GLN A 460 21.09 -0.83 22.30
CA GLN A 460 22.02 0.28 22.44
C GLN A 460 23.40 -0.11 21.89
N VAL A 461 24.06 0.83 21.21
CA VAL A 461 25.43 0.67 20.70
C VAL A 461 26.40 1.25 21.71
N GLN A 462 27.46 0.52 22.02
CA GLN A 462 28.50 0.93 22.96
C GLN A 462 29.85 0.94 22.25
N ILE A 463 30.54 2.08 22.25
CA ILE A 463 31.83 2.30 21.60
C ILE A 463 32.89 2.61 22.66
N GLN A 464 34.05 1.96 22.59
CA GLN A 464 35.16 2.22 23.50
C GLN A 464 35.77 3.63 23.28
N GLY A 465 35.96 4.37 24.38
CA GLY A 465 36.45 5.75 24.36
C GLY A 465 35.33 6.81 24.34
N ASN A 466 35.72 8.09 24.26
CA ASN A 466 34.80 9.19 23.96
C ASN A 466 34.84 9.47 22.45
N GLN A 467 33.82 8.97 21.73
CA GLN A 467 33.73 9.03 20.27
C GLN A 467 32.59 9.95 19.78
N VAL A 468 32.09 10.83 20.64
CA VAL A 468 30.94 11.72 20.37
C VAL A 468 31.18 12.61 19.14
N HIS A 469 32.43 12.99 18.86
CA HIS A 469 32.78 13.75 17.64
C HIS A 469 32.51 12.93 16.35
N HIS A 470 32.98 11.69 16.29
CA HIS A 470 32.76 10.81 15.12
C HIS A 470 31.29 10.42 14.95
N LEU A 471 30.56 10.26 16.05
CA LEU A 471 29.10 10.10 16.05
C LEU A 471 28.37 11.35 15.53
N SER A 472 28.77 12.53 16.00
CA SER A 472 28.23 13.81 15.50
C SER A 472 28.42 13.92 13.99
N GLN A 473 29.60 13.54 13.49
CA GLN A 473 29.89 13.57 12.07
C GLN A 473 29.02 12.59 11.29
N LEU A 474 28.95 11.32 11.72
CA LEU A 474 28.14 10.27 11.10
C LEU A 474 26.64 10.66 11.03
N LEU A 475 26.07 11.15 12.14
CA LEU A 475 24.65 11.46 12.22
C LEU A 475 24.27 12.76 11.49
N LEU A 476 25.14 13.79 11.49
CA LEU A 476 24.83 15.10 10.88
C LEU A 476 25.26 15.23 9.41
N GLU A 477 26.35 14.59 8.99
CA GLU A 477 26.90 14.76 7.62
C GLU A 477 26.45 13.65 6.68
N GLU A 478 26.55 12.39 7.12
CA GLU A 478 26.19 11.21 6.31
C GLU A 478 24.70 10.91 6.39
N TYR A 479 24.14 10.68 7.59
CA TYR A 479 22.70 10.45 7.76
C TYR A 479 21.86 11.74 7.69
N ARG A 480 22.49 12.92 7.68
CA ARG A 480 21.86 14.25 7.54
C ARG A 480 20.69 14.49 8.51
N LEU A 481 20.77 13.93 9.72
CA LEU A 481 19.72 14.08 10.72
C LEU A 481 19.71 15.51 11.29
N PRO A 482 18.53 16.15 11.43
CA PRO A 482 18.44 17.46 12.07
C PRO A 482 18.92 17.43 13.53
N ARG A 483 19.80 18.37 13.93
CA ARG A 483 20.39 18.46 15.29
C ARG A 483 19.37 18.33 16.44
N LYS A 484 18.13 18.81 16.26
CA LYS A 484 17.02 18.67 17.23
C LYS A 484 16.63 17.24 17.59
N HIS A 485 17.10 16.25 16.84
CA HIS A 485 16.84 14.81 17.05
C HIS A 485 18.03 14.07 17.66
N ILE A 486 19.07 14.78 18.10
CA ILE A 486 20.28 14.20 18.71
C ILE A 486 20.56 14.94 20.02
N GLN A 487 20.79 14.17 21.09
CA GLN A 487 21.10 14.67 22.43
C GLN A 487 22.49 14.16 22.85
N GLY A 488 23.22 14.94 23.66
CA GLY A 488 24.53 14.53 24.17
C GLY A 488 25.74 14.96 23.33
N LEU A 489 25.53 15.75 22.26
CA LEU A 489 26.59 16.27 21.40
C LEU A 489 27.57 17.20 22.15
N GLU A 490 27.10 17.85 23.22
CA GLU A 490 27.89 18.68 24.13
C GLU A 490 29.00 17.90 24.88
N ASN A 491 28.88 16.57 24.96
CA ASN A 491 29.88 15.68 25.57
C ASN A 491 31.08 15.38 24.64
N ALA A 492 31.12 15.99 23.44
CA ALA A 492 32.24 15.89 22.52
C ALA A 492 33.57 16.33 23.17
N PRO A 493 34.67 15.62 22.91
CA PRO A 493 35.99 16.11 23.32
C PRO A 493 36.23 17.44 22.59
N LYS A 494 36.51 18.51 23.35
CA LYS A 494 36.76 19.84 22.79
C LYS A 494 37.88 19.74 21.76
N PRO A 495 37.74 20.31 20.55
CA PRO A 495 38.85 20.37 19.61
C PRO A 495 39.99 21.13 20.29
N GLY A 496 41.12 20.44 20.48
CA GLY A 496 42.28 21.05 21.11
C GLY A 496 42.71 22.26 20.30
N LYS A 497 42.83 23.43 20.94
CA LYS A 497 43.59 24.54 20.36
C LYS A 497 44.97 24.00 20.04
N LYS A 498 45.31 23.86 18.75
CA LYS A 498 46.70 23.67 18.33
C LYS A 498 47.48 24.87 18.89
N LYS A 499 48.45 24.58 19.74
CA LYS A 499 49.52 25.52 20.10
C LYS A 499 50.55 25.53 18.98
#